data_AF-A0A1V1UX17-F1
#
_entry.id   AF-A0A1V1UX17-F1
#
_cell.length_a   1.000
_cell.length_b   1.000
_cell.length_c   1.000
_cell.angle_alpha   90.00
_cell.angle_beta   90.00
_cell.angle_gamma   90.00
#
_symmetry.space_group_name_H-M   'P 1'
#
loop_
_entity.id
_entity.type
_entity.pdbx_description
1 polymer ?
#
loop_
_entity_poly.entity_id
_entity_poly.type
_entity_poly.pdbx_seq_one_letter_code
_entity_poly.pdbx_strand_id
1 'polypeptide(L)'
;MDLVERYLNAVAAQLPKAVREDIVAELRDEIMGRLEALEARLGRAPTDDEVEALLREVGHPLSVAARYRPGPQALIGPTLYPWWLFGAKVGLTVMAAVTLVGLAVRVLVGDVYVGQAVGQAFASLFSGAVTVIGLLTLAGFILERQDRKPDFIANWRVKDLGVFELGADFDPEGWTRERIARGEWFSRGRERPSKSGGEVRKGAQMSPVARAVASAIGWSVLLLWWTGLLQIRPIQPEEWAGVVDGVNYGRILGEMFAAAYWPVVLFAVCRIGFDLLRAISGGNVRLTAAGDILFGMAAAWGVLWIWFWSTLSPVIWVGTATEFYDRVRLLFEREDHVGGLATILMVVVVWAFAVEVARIVRAAARLIVGRETKAA
;
A
#
# COMPACT_ATOMS: atom_id res chain seq x y z
N MET A 1 -24.06 -7.50 -48.26
CA MET A 1 -24.62 -7.12 -46.96
C MET A 1 -24.44 -5.63 -46.83
N ASP A 2 -25.53 -4.90 -46.64
CA ASP A 2 -25.59 -3.46 -46.45
C ASP A 2 -24.57 -2.98 -45.39
N LEU A 3 -23.87 -1.87 -45.68
CA LEU A 3 -22.85 -1.28 -44.80
C LEU A 3 -23.44 -0.90 -43.44
N VAL A 4 -24.70 -0.44 -43.44
CA VAL A 4 -25.44 -0.11 -42.22
C VAL A 4 -25.58 -1.33 -41.33
N GLU A 5 -25.92 -2.50 -41.90
CA GLU A 5 -26.05 -3.72 -41.09
C GLU A 5 -24.73 -4.23 -40.55
N ARG A 6 -23.65 -4.06 -41.30
CA ARG A 6 -22.32 -4.38 -40.77
C ARG A 6 -21.97 -3.48 -39.59
N TYR A 7 -22.29 -2.19 -39.69
CA TYR A 7 -22.06 -1.21 -38.64
C TYR A 7 -22.89 -1.51 -37.38
N LEU A 8 -24.21 -1.71 -37.54
CA LEU A 8 -25.12 -2.03 -36.44
C LEU A 8 -24.74 -3.34 -35.74
N ASN A 9 -24.35 -4.37 -36.49
CA ASN A 9 -23.85 -5.61 -35.89
C ASN A 9 -22.56 -5.41 -35.09
N ALA A 10 -21.64 -4.54 -35.55
CA ALA A 10 -20.43 -4.21 -34.82
C ALA A 10 -20.72 -3.45 -33.52
N VAL A 11 -21.71 -2.54 -33.52
CA VAL A 11 -22.19 -1.86 -32.31
C VAL A 11 -22.85 -2.87 -31.36
N ALA A 12 -23.77 -3.70 -31.87
CA ALA A 12 -24.52 -4.70 -31.13
C ALA A 12 -23.60 -5.68 -30.38
N ALA A 13 -22.48 -6.08 -31.01
CA ALA A 13 -21.50 -6.98 -30.41
C ALA A 13 -20.90 -6.45 -29.10
N GLN A 14 -20.88 -5.12 -28.92
CA GLN A 14 -20.27 -4.44 -27.77
C GLN A 14 -21.27 -4.03 -26.69
N LEU A 15 -22.57 -4.13 -26.97
CA LEU A 15 -23.64 -3.74 -26.05
C LEU A 15 -24.01 -4.86 -25.05
N PRO A 16 -24.40 -4.50 -23.80
CA PRO A 16 -24.99 -5.45 -22.86
C PRO A 16 -26.24 -6.11 -23.45
N LYS A 17 -26.36 -7.44 -23.29
CA LYS A 17 -27.45 -8.22 -23.91
C LYS A 17 -28.85 -7.70 -23.56
N ALA A 18 -29.04 -7.18 -22.34
CA ALA A 18 -30.34 -6.73 -21.84
C ALA A 18 -30.92 -5.50 -22.56
N VAL A 19 -30.10 -4.62 -23.12
CA VAL A 19 -30.55 -3.36 -23.77
C VAL A 19 -30.15 -3.29 -25.25
N ARG A 20 -29.52 -4.37 -25.76
CA ARG A 20 -28.91 -4.40 -27.08
C ARG A 20 -29.93 -4.19 -28.19
N GLU A 21 -31.04 -4.90 -28.16
CA GLU A 21 -32.05 -4.85 -29.23
C GLU A 21 -32.68 -3.47 -29.32
N ASP A 22 -33.08 -2.90 -28.19
CA ASP A 22 -33.66 -1.56 -28.10
C ASP A 22 -32.71 -0.49 -28.66
N ILE A 23 -31.44 -0.48 -28.22
CA ILE A 23 -30.44 0.50 -28.68
C ILE A 23 -30.14 0.32 -30.17
N VAL A 24 -30.07 -0.92 -30.66
CA VAL A 24 -29.79 -1.18 -32.08
C VAL A 24 -30.97 -0.75 -32.95
N ALA A 25 -32.21 -0.92 -32.48
CA ALA A 25 -33.40 -0.43 -33.17
C ALA A 25 -33.40 1.10 -33.23
N GLU A 26 -33.16 1.78 -32.10
CA GLU A 26 -33.07 3.25 -32.05
C GLU A 26 -31.97 3.79 -32.96
N LEU A 27 -30.78 3.19 -32.92
CA LEU A 27 -29.64 3.61 -33.75
C LEU A 27 -29.88 3.34 -35.24
N ARG A 28 -30.59 2.26 -35.57
CA ARG A 28 -31.02 1.97 -36.95
C ARG A 28 -31.94 3.07 -37.46
N ASP A 29 -32.97 3.42 -36.69
CA ASP A 29 -33.95 4.42 -37.08
C ASP A 29 -33.27 5.79 -37.28
N GLU A 30 -32.33 6.15 -36.40
CA GLU A 30 -31.53 7.38 -36.54
C GLU A 30 -30.69 7.38 -37.82
N ILE A 31 -29.97 6.28 -38.12
CA ILE A 31 -29.12 6.17 -39.31
C ILE A 31 -29.95 6.18 -40.59
N MET A 32 -31.07 5.45 -40.62
CA MET A 32 -31.97 5.41 -41.76
C MET A 32 -32.57 6.79 -42.04
N GLY A 33 -33.00 7.52 -41.00
CA GLY A 33 -33.50 8.88 -41.17
C GLY A 33 -32.44 9.85 -41.72
N ARG A 34 -31.17 9.70 -41.32
CA ARG A 34 -30.07 10.49 -41.90
C ARG A 34 -29.79 10.12 -43.36
N LEU A 35 -29.90 8.85 -43.72
CA LEU A 35 -29.76 8.37 -45.10
C LEU A 35 -30.88 8.89 -46.00
N GLU A 36 -32.13 8.88 -45.52
CA GLU A 36 -33.27 9.45 -46.24
C GLU A 36 -33.10 10.96 -46.48
N ALA A 37 -32.62 11.70 -45.47
CA ALA A 37 -32.31 13.12 -45.63
C ALA A 37 -31.18 13.37 -46.65
N LEU A 38 -30.17 12.49 -46.66
CA LEU A 38 -29.08 12.54 -47.63
C LEU A 38 -29.58 12.25 -49.06
N GLU A 39 -30.43 11.24 -49.23
CA GLU A 39 -31.06 10.90 -50.51
C GLU A 39 -31.95 12.04 -51.03
N ALA A 40 -32.77 12.64 -50.18
CA ALA A 40 -33.61 13.79 -50.53
C ALA A 40 -32.76 14.99 -51.00
N ARG A 41 -31.59 15.21 -50.39
CA ARG A 41 -30.65 16.26 -50.79
C ARG A 41 -29.95 15.96 -52.11
N LEU A 42 -29.62 14.70 -52.37
CA LEU A 42 -28.91 14.27 -53.58
C LEU A 42 -29.85 14.05 -54.77
N GLY A 43 -31.14 13.81 -54.53
CA GLY A 43 -32.12 13.41 -55.54
C GLY A 43 -31.90 12.01 -56.11
N ARG A 44 -31.07 11.19 -55.44
CA ARG A 44 -30.71 9.81 -55.81
C ARG A 44 -30.30 9.03 -54.57
N ALA A 45 -30.30 7.69 -54.67
CA ALA A 45 -29.74 6.83 -53.64
C ALA A 45 -28.24 7.19 -53.37
N PRO A 46 -27.80 7.20 -52.10
CA PRO A 46 -26.41 7.44 -51.73
C PRO A 46 -25.48 6.33 -52.27
N THR A 47 -24.24 6.67 -52.59
CA THR A 47 -23.20 5.68 -52.91
C THR A 47 -22.63 5.05 -51.63
N ASP A 48 -21.98 3.89 -51.74
CA ASP A 48 -21.33 3.24 -50.59
C ASP A 48 -20.34 4.16 -49.86
N ASP A 49 -19.59 5.01 -50.60
CA ASP A 49 -18.67 5.98 -50.01
C ASP A 49 -19.39 7.08 -49.20
N GLU A 50 -20.56 7.52 -49.67
CA GLU A 50 -21.40 8.51 -48.98
C GLU A 50 -22.05 7.90 -47.72
N VAL A 51 -22.49 6.63 -47.80
CA VAL A 51 -22.97 5.87 -46.64
C VAL A 51 -21.84 5.68 -45.63
N GLU A 52 -20.64 5.31 -46.06
CA GLU A 52 -19.49 5.16 -45.18
C GLU A 52 -19.11 6.48 -44.50
N ALA A 53 -19.11 7.59 -45.23
CA ALA A 53 -18.87 8.92 -44.67
C ALA A 53 -19.88 9.26 -43.57
N LEU A 54 -21.17 9.01 -43.81
CA LEU A 54 -22.25 9.21 -42.82
C LEU A 54 -22.03 8.32 -41.59
N LEU A 55 -21.70 7.03 -41.77
CA LEU A 55 -21.42 6.13 -40.65
C LEU A 55 -20.18 6.56 -39.84
N ARG A 56 -19.17 7.15 -40.49
CA ARG A 56 -18.01 7.75 -39.80
C ARG A 56 -18.39 8.98 -38.99
N GLU A 57 -19.35 9.78 -39.45
CA GLU A 57 -19.90 10.91 -38.68
C GLU A 57 -20.67 10.45 -37.45
N VAL A 58 -21.40 9.33 -37.53
CA VAL A 58 -22.04 8.69 -36.36
C VAL A 58 -20.98 8.26 -35.33
N GLY A 59 -19.85 7.75 -35.81
CA GLY A 59 -18.65 7.49 -35.02
C GLY A 59 -18.23 6.02 -34.99
N HIS A 60 -17.06 5.73 -34.42
CA HIS A 60 -16.55 4.37 -34.34
C HIS A 60 -17.48 3.47 -33.50
N PRO A 61 -17.79 2.22 -33.92
CA PRO A 61 -18.74 1.34 -33.21
C PRO A 61 -18.43 1.16 -31.71
N LEU A 62 -17.15 1.03 -31.35
CA LEU A 62 -16.71 0.97 -29.94
C LEU A 62 -17.09 2.24 -29.15
N SER A 63 -16.91 3.41 -29.74
CA SER A 63 -17.18 4.69 -29.09
C SER A 63 -18.68 4.96 -28.97
N VAL A 64 -19.48 4.54 -29.96
CA VAL A 64 -20.94 4.63 -29.89
C VAL A 64 -21.48 3.67 -28.82
N ALA A 65 -21.07 2.40 -28.84
CA ALA A 65 -21.49 1.41 -27.84
C ALA A 65 -21.08 1.80 -26.41
N ALA A 66 -19.91 2.45 -26.25
CA ALA A 66 -19.44 2.93 -24.96
C ALA A 66 -20.45 3.89 -24.32
N ARG A 67 -21.13 4.76 -25.07
CA ARG A 67 -22.10 5.75 -24.52
C ARG A 67 -23.27 5.09 -23.78
N TYR A 68 -23.62 3.86 -24.15
CA TYR A 68 -24.75 3.13 -23.58
C TYR A 68 -24.34 2.13 -22.48
N ARG A 69 -23.05 2.04 -22.14
CA ARG A 69 -22.56 1.08 -21.14
C ARG A 69 -22.84 1.61 -19.73
N PRO A 70 -23.54 0.85 -18.86
CA PRO A 70 -23.76 1.26 -17.48
C PRO A 70 -22.45 1.19 -16.67
N GLY A 71 -22.21 2.19 -15.82
CA GLY A 71 -21.11 2.23 -14.86
C GLY A 71 -19.81 2.91 -15.35
N PRO A 72 -18.76 2.90 -14.53
CA PRO A 72 -17.49 3.55 -14.85
C PRO A 72 -16.76 2.85 -16.00
N GLN A 73 -16.39 3.59 -17.03
CA GLN A 73 -15.66 3.08 -18.21
C GLN A 73 -14.15 3.27 -18.08
N ALA A 74 -13.72 4.19 -17.22
CA ALA A 74 -12.32 4.41 -16.91
C ALA A 74 -11.82 3.40 -15.86
N LEU A 75 -10.56 3.00 -15.95
CA LEU A 75 -9.89 2.18 -14.93
C LEU A 75 -9.86 2.92 -13.57
N ILE A 76 -9.62 4.23 -13.62
CA ILE A 76 -9.69 5.15 -12.50
C ILE A 76 -10.37 6.42 -13.02
N GLY A 77 -11.55 6.74 -12.50
CA GLY A 77 -12.33 7.90 -12.92
C GLY A 77 -11.70 9.23 -12.44
N PRO A 78 -12.16 10.37 -12.99
CA PRO A 78 -11.61 11.69 -12.70
C PRO A 78 -11.66 12.07 -11.21
N THR A 79 -12.63 11.53 -10.46
CA THR A 79 -12.75 11.75 -9.01
C THR A 79 -11.67 11.04 -8.20
N LEU A 80 -11.29 9.81 -8.58
CA LEU A 80 -10.26 9.02 -7.88
C LEU A 80 -8.85 9.27 -8.41
N TYR A 81 -8.71 9.79 -9.62
CA TYR A 81 -7.42 9.99 -10.27
C TYR A 81 -6.43 10.85 -9.46
N PRO A 82 -6.81 12.02 -8.88
CA PRO A 82 -5.89 12.81 -8.07
C PRO A 82 -5.38 12.07 -6.83
N TRP A 83 -6.23 11.24 -6.22
CA TRP A 83 -5.88 10.42 -5.05
C TRP A 83 -4.91 9.31 -5.40
N TRP A 84 -5.16 8.62 -6.51
CA TRP A 84 -4.25 7.61 -7.04
C TRP A 84 -2.88 8.22 -7.35
N LEU A 85 -2.85 9.38 -8.01
CA LEU A 85 -1.62 10.08 -8.36
C LEU A 85 -0.83 10.49 -7.12
N PHE A 86 -1.52 11.05 -6.11
CA PHE A 86 -0.90 11.38 -4.83
C PHE A 86 -0.31 10.14 -4.14
N GLY A 87 -1.07 9.04 -4.06
CA GLY A 87 -0.61 7.78 -3.49
C GLY A 87 0.62 7.22 -4.24
N ALA A 88 0.63 7.32 -5.57
CA ALA A 88 1.76 6.90 -6.38
C ALA A 88 3.01 7.75 -6.11
N LYS A 89 2.88 9.09 -6.11
CA LYS A 89 3.98 10.00 -5.79
C LYS A 89 4.58 9.69 -4.41
N VAL A 90 3.74 9.63 -3.38
CA VAL A 90 4.19 9.37 -2.00
C VAL A 90 4.81 7.97 -1.88
N GLY A 91 4.17 6.95 -2.43
CA GLY A 91 4.65 5.56 -2.37
C GLY A 91 6.02 5.40 -3.03
N LEU A 92 6.21 5.99 -4.21
CA LEU A 92 7.49 5.95 -4.93
C LEU A 92 8.58 6.74 -4.20
N THR A 93 8.27 7.91 -3.64
CA THR A 93 9.23 8.71 -2.87
C THR A 93 9.69 7.98 -1.61
N VAL A 94 8.77 7.40 -0.85
CA VAL A 94 9.11 6.63 0.35
C VAL A 94 9.97 5.42 -0.02
N MET A 95 9.61 4.70 -1.08
CA MET A 95 10.39 3.57 -1.58
C MET A 95 11.81 4.01 -1.98
N ALA A 96 11.94 5.10 -2.73
CA ALA A 96 13.24 5.65 -3.12
C ALA A 96 14.10 6.03 -1.89
N ALA A 97 13.51 6.70 -0.90
CA ALA A 97 14.20 7.05 0.33
C ALA A 97 14.68 5.81 1.11
N VAL A 98 13.83 4.79 1.23
CA VAL A 98 14.18 3.52 1.90
C VAL A 98 15.31 2.80 1.16
N THR A 99 15.24 2.70 -0.17
CA THR A 99 16.29 2.07 -0.97
C THR A 99 17.62 2.83 -0.87
N LEU A 100 17.58 4.18 -0.89
CA LEU A 100 18.77 5.02 -0.74
C LEU A 100 19.43 4.84 0.63
N VAL A 101 18.64 4.80 1.71
CA VAL A 101 19.15 4.52 3.05
C VAL A 101 19.78 3.13 3.11
N GLY A 102 19.12 2.11 2.54
CA GLY A 102 19.66 0.75 2.48
C GLY A 102 20.98 0.67 1.69
N LEU A 103 21.08 1.37 0.57
CA LEU A 103 22.30 1.48 -0.23
C LEU A 103 23.43 2.15 0.56
N ALA A 104 23.14 3.26 1.25
CA ALA A 104 24.13 3.99 2.05
C ALA A 104 24.72 3.11 3.15
N VAL A 105 23.88 2.34 3.87
CA VAL A 105 24.33 1.40 4.90
C VAL A 105 25.29 0.36 4.32
N ARG A 106 25.00 -0.20 3.14
CA ARG A 106 25.86 -1.23 2.52
C ARG A 106 27.21 -0.73 2.06
N VAL A 107 27.23 0.46 1.48
CA VAL A 107 28.47 1.12 1.07
C VAL A 107 29.33 1.40 2.31
N LEU A 108 28.72 1.81 3.43
CA LEU A 108 29.42 2.07 4.69
C LEU A 108 29.96 0.79 5.37
N VAL A 109 29.23 -0.32 5.26
CA VAL A 109 29.63 -1.62 5.84
C VAL A 109 30.66 -2.37 4.96
N GLY A 110 30.89 -1.91 3.72
CA GLY A 110 31.93 -2.46 2.83
C GLY A 110 31.55 -3.76 2.14
N ASP A 111 30.26 -4.10 2.12
CA ASP A 111 29.74 -5.42 1.75
C ASP A 111 29.63 -5.65 0.23
N VAL A 112 29.63 -4.58 -0.59
CA VAL A 112 29.37 -4.69 -2.05
C VAL A 112 30.19 -3.68 -2.86
N TYR A 113 30.67 -4.09 -4.04
CA TYR A 113 31.23 -3.18 -5.04
C TYR A 113 30.18 -2.16 -5.52
N VAL A 114 30.53 -0.87 -5.53
CA VAL A 114 29.61 0.25 -5.85
C VAL A 114 28.81 0.02 -7.13
N GLY A 115 29.43 -0.51 -8.19
CA GLY A 115 28.77 -0.78 -9.47
C GLY A 115 27.65 -1.84 -9.39
N GLN A 116 27.85 -2.91 -8.60
CA GLN A 116 26.81 -3.92 -8.38
C GLN A 116 25.69 -3.40 -7.48
N ALA A 117 26.04 -2.63 -6.45
CA ALA A 117 25.08 -2.04 -5.53
C ALA A 117 24.12 -1.08 -6.23
N VAL A 118 24.64 -0.26 -7.16
CA VAL A 118 23.82 0.64 -7.98
C VAL A 118 22.91 -0.14 -8.94
N GLY A 119 23.41 -1.19 -9.60
CA GLY A 119 22.60 -2.02 -10.48
C GLY A 119 21.45 -2.73 -9.76
N GLN A 120 21.72 -3.28 -8.57
CA GLN A 120 20.70 -3.91 -7.72
C GLN A 120 19.67 -2.89 -7.21
N ALA A 121 20.11 -1.71 -6.79
CA ALA A 121 19.21 -0.64 -6.35
C ALA A 121 18.27 -0.22 -7.48
N PHE A 122 18.79 -0.05 -8.70
CA PHE A 122 17.97 0.30 -9.87
C PHE A 122 16.93 -0.78 -10.19
N ALA A 123 17.35 -2.05 -10.26
CA ALA A 123 16.43 -3.16 -10.52
C ALA A 123 15.33 -3.25 -9.45
N SER A 124 15.69 -3.02 -8.18
CA SER A 124 14.75 -3.03 -7.06
C SER A 124 13.77 -1.88 -7.10
N LEU A 125 14.24 -0.66 -7.41
CA LEU A 125 13.38 0.50 -7.58
C LEU A 125 12.41 0.33 -8.73
N PHE A 126 12.88 -0.21 -9.86
CA PHE A 126 12.03 -0.45 -11.02
C PHE A 126 10.95 -1.49 -10.73
N SER A 127 11.34 -2.65 -10.20
CA SER A 127 10.39 -3.72 -9.85
C SER A 127 9.41 -3.28 -8.76
N GLY A 128 9.90 -2.58 -7.74
CA GLY A 128 9.08 -2.00 -6.69
C GLY A 128 8.10 -0.96 -7.23
N ALA A 129 8.54 -0.09 -8.15
CA ALA A 129 7.69 0.92 -8.75
C ALA A 129 6.52 0.31 -9.54
N VAL A 130 6.80 -0.70 -10.38
CA VAL A 130 5.78 -1.44 -11.12
C VAL A 130 4.76 -2.07 -10.16
N THR A 131 5.25 -2.66 -9.06
CA THR A 131 4.40 -3.30 -8.05
C THR A 131 3.51 -2.27 -7.33
N VAL A 132 4.08 -1.17 -6.84
CA VAL A 132 3.35 -0.11 -6.13
C VAL A 132 2.29 0.51 -7.04
N ILE A 133 2.66 0.87 -8.28
CA ILE A 133 1.74 1.44 -9.26
C ILE A 133 0.63 0.43 -9.58
N GLY A 134 0.97 -0.84 -9.82
CA GLY A 134 0.01 -1.89 -10.13
C GLY A 134 -1.01 -2.09 -9.02
N LEU A 135 -0.56 -2.14 -7.76
CA LEU A 135 -1.45 -2.31 -6.60
C LEU A 135 -2.32 -1.09 -6.34
N LEU A 136 -1.77 0.12 -6.46
CA LEU A 136 -2.56 1.35 -6.36
C LEU A 136 -3.60 1.41 -7.47
N THR A 137 -3.26 0.97 -8.67
CA THR A 137 -4.19 0.92 -9.80
C THR A 137 -5.29 -0.09 -9.56
N LEU A 138 -4.95 -1.28 -9.06
CA LEU A 138 -5.93 -2.30 -8.70
C LEU A 138 -6.87 -1.81 -7.57
N ALA A 139 -6.33 -1.16 -6.55
CA ALA A 139 -7.12 -0.57 -5.48
C ALA A 139 -8.04 0.54 -6.01
N GLY A 140 -7.52 1.44 -6.83
CA GLY A 140 -8.30 2.50 -7.49
C GLY A 140 -9.43 1.94 -8.34
N PHE A 141 -9.16 0.86 -9.07
CA PHE A 141 -10.16 0.15 -9.88
C PHE A 141 -11.27 -0.50 -9.05
N ILE A 142 -10.93 -1.16 -7.95
CA ILE A 142 -11.91 -1.75 -7.03
C ILE A 142 -12.79 -0.66 -6.43
N LEU A 143 -12.18 0.43 -5.95
CA LEU A 143 -12.90 1.58 -5.40
C LEU A 143 -13.74 2.30 -6.46
N GLU A 144 -13.31 2.27 -7.73
CA GLU A 144 -14.04 2.95 -8.79
C GLU A 144 -15.40 2.29 -9.04
N ARG A 145 -15.47 0.96 -8.90
CA ARG A 145 -16.68 0.15 -9.10
C ARG A 145 -17.63 0.06 -7.92
N GLN A 146 -17.29 0.67 -6.79
CA GLN A 146 -18.19 0.72 -5.63
C GLN A 146 -19.10 1.95 -5.73
N ASP A 147 -20.41 1.74 -5.57
CA ASP A 147 -21.42 2.81 -5.57
C ASP A 147 -21.19 3.82 -4.44
N ARG A 148 -20.70 3.32 -3.29
CA ARG A 148 -20.37 4.14 -2.13
C ARG A 148 -18.86 4.29 -2.03
N LYS A 149 -18.37 5.49 -2.32
CA LYS A 149 -16.95 5.83 -2.12
C LYS A 149 -16.62 5.84 -0.62
N PRO A 150 -15.37 5.53 -0.24
CA PRO A 150 -14.95 5.56 1.16
C PRO A 150 -15.17 6.92 1.83
N ASP A 151 -15.55 6.91 3.10
CA ASP A 151 -15.83 8.13 3.87
C ASP A 151 -14.61 9.07 3.99
N PHE A 152 -13.37 8.59 3.82
CA PHE A 152 -12.21 9.48 3.83
C PHE A 152 -12.12 10.38 2.59
N ILE A 153 -12.73 9.97 1.46
CA ILE A 153 -12.85 10.79 0.25
C ILE A 153 -14.07 11.70 0.35
N ALA A 154 -15.18 11.16 0.86
CA ALA A 154 -16.46 11.88 0.94
C ALA A 154 -16.53 12.89 2.10
N ASN A 155 -15.93 12.57 3.26
CA ASN A 155 -16.04 13.31 4.53
C ASN A 155 -14.67 13.74 5.07
N TRP A 156 -13.84 14.33 4.20
CA TRP A 156 -12.54 14.86 4.62
C TRP A 156 -12.71 16.08 5.54
N ARG A 157 -11.77 16.28 6.46
CA ARG A 157 -11.76 17.42 7.38
C ARG A 157 -10.53 18.27 7.10
N VAL A 158 -10.70 19.60 7.10
CA VAL A 158 -9.62 20.57 6.86
C VAL A 158 -8.39 20.31 7.75
N LYS A 159 -8.61 19.91 9.01
CA LYS A 159 -7.54 19.61 9.97
C LYS A 159 -6.68 18.38 9.63
N ASP A 160 -7.17 17.48 8.78
CA ASP A 160 -6.46 16.27 8.36
C ASP A 160 -5.69 16.51 7.04
N LEU A 161 -5.75 17.72 6.46
CA LEU A 161 -5.10 18.06 5.20
C LEU A 161 -3.57 18.20 5.28
N GLY A 162 -2.98 18.23 6.48
CA GLY A 162 -1.54 18.41 6.65
C GLY A 162 -0.69 17.33 5.96
N VAL A 163 -1.25 16.16 5.68
CA VAL A 163 -0.57 15.11 4.90
C VAL A 163 -0.42 15.48 3.41
N PHE A 164 -1.29 16.34 2.88
CA PHE A 164 -1.19 16.82 1.49
C PHE A 164 -0.16 17.94 1.33
N GLU A 165 0.10 18.73 2.39
CA GLU A 165 1.21 19.70 2.40
C GLU A 165 2.55 18.98 2.13
N LEU A 166 2.73 17.78 2.69
CA LEU A 166 3.88 16.91 2.45
C LEU A 166 4.01 16.45 0.99
N GLY A 167 2.90 16.22 0.29
CA GLY A 167 2.92 15.84 -1.13
C GLY A 167 3.25 16.99 -2.08
N ALA A 168 2.93 18.24 -1.70
CA ALA A 168 3.25 19.43 -2.47
C ALA A 168 4.77 19.71 -2.53
N ASP A 169 5.52 19.30 -1.50
CA ASP A 169 6.99 19.38 -1.49
C ASP A 169 7.66 18.41 -2.49
N PHE A 170 6.94 17.39 -2.98
CA PHE A 170 7.44 16.38 -3.92
C PHE A 170 7.04 16.65 -5.39
N ASP A 171 6.59 17.86 -5.72
CA ASP A 171 6.21 18.20 -7.10
C ASP A 171 7.44 18.48 -7.98
N PRO A 172 7.58 17.83 -9.16
CA PRO A 172 8.77 17.97 -10.01
C PRO A 172 9.02 19.40 -10.48
N GLU A 173 7.97 20.20 -10.68
CA GLU A 173 8.06 21.61 -11.09
C GLU A 173 8.65 22.49 -9.98
N GLY A 174 8.54 22.08 -8.71
CA GLY A 174 9.13 22.75 -7.56
C GLY A 174 10.63 22.48 -7.36
N TRP A 175 11.19 21.50 -8.08
CA TRP A 175 12.61 21.13 -8.07
C TRP A 175 13.39 21.83 -9.20
N THR A 176 13.22 23.15 -9.33
CA THR A 176 14.01 23.96 -10.26
C THR A 176 15.48 24.03 -9.82
N ARG A 177 16.41 24.08 -10.78
CA ARG A 177 17.87 24.24 -10.54
C ARG A 177 18.18 25.38 -9.57
N GLU A 178 17.39 26.44 -9.61
CA GLU A 178 17.52 27.64 -8.78
C GLU A 178 17.20 27.41 -7.29
N ARG A 179 16.34 26.44 -6.96
CA ARG A 179 15.99 26.09 -5.57
C ARG A 179 17.02 25.15 -4.94
N ILE A 180 17.52 24.20 -5.73
CA ILE A 180 18.62 23.30 -5.38
C ILE A 180 19.89 24.13 -5.11
N ALA A 181 20.18 25.11 -5.95
CA ALA A 181 21.31 26.03 -5.77
C ALA A 181 21.21 26.89 -4.50
N ARG A 182 19.99 27.14 -4.00
CA ARG A 182 19.71 27.91 -2.78
C ARG A 182 19.62 27.06 -1.50
N GLY A 183 19.67 25.73 -1.60
CA GLY A 183 19.61 24.83 -0.44
C GLY A 183 18.24 24.77 0.26
N GLU A 184 17.16 25.18 -0.42
CA GLU A 184 15.81 25.21 0.13
C GLU A 184 15.07 23.89 -0.16
N TRP A 185 15.50 22.81 0.53
CA TRP A 185 14.98 21.44 0.32
C TRP A 185 13.57 21.20 0.89
N PHE A 186 13.14 22.02 1.86
CA PHE A 186 11.83 21.94 2.47
C PHE A 186 11.23 23.33 2.55
N SER A 187 9.96 23.49 2.16
CA SER A 187 9.25 24.75 2.27
C SER A 187 8.95 25.10 3.73
N ARG A 188 9.95 25.51 4.51
CA ARG A 188 9.72 26.18 5.81
C ARG A 188 9.34 27.64 5.60
N GLY A 189 8.23 27.86 4.91
CA GLY A 189 7.52 29.13 4.93
C GLY A 189 6.84 29.29 6.29
N ARG A 190 7.45 30.13 7.14
CA ARG A 190 7.18 30.40 8.57
C ARG A 190 7.80 29.41 9.54
N GLU A 191 8.65 29.95 10.40
CA GLU A 191 9.01 29.42 11.72
C GLU A 191 7.72 29.11 12.50
N ARG A 192 7.16 27.93 12.30
CA ARG A 192 6.18 27.37 13.23
C ARG A 192 6.99 26.97 14.47
N PRO A 193 6.67 27.47 15.68
CA PRO A 193 7.36 27.05 16.90
C PRO A 193 7.32 25.52 16.99
N SER A 194 8.41 24.91 17.43
CA SER A 194 8.48 23.46 17.60
C SER A 194 7.35 23.03 18.52
N LYS A 195 6.37 22.33 17.95
CA LYS A 195 5.25 21.80 18.73
C LYS A 195 5.82 20.85 19.77
N SER A 196 5.37 20.97 21.01
CA SER A 196 5.72 20.00 22.05
C SER A 196 5.29 18.59 21.63
N GLY A 197 5.98 17.55 22.11
CA GLY A 197 5.63 16.16 21.75
C GLY A 197 4.16 15.81 22.02
N GLY A 198 3.54 16.43 23.02
CA GLY A 198 2.12 16.30 23.32
C GLY A 198 1.19 16.95 22.28
N GLU A 199 1.56 18.10 21.72
CA GLU A 199 0.80 18.80 20.69
C GLU A 199 0.94 18.15 19.31
N VAL A 200 2.13 17.62 19.00
CA VAL A 200 2.34 16.76 17.82
C VAL A 200 1.47 15.51 17.93
N ARG A 201 1.46 14.85 19.11
CA ARG A 201 0.64 13.67 19.36
C ARG A 201 -0.86 13.94 19.26
N LYS A 202 -1.34 15.11 19.70
CA LYS A 202 -2.75 15.53 19.57
C LYS A 202 -3.13 15.89 18.13
N GLY A 203 -2.24 16.55 17.39
CA GLY A 203 -2.45 16.91 15.98
C GLY A 203 -2.41 15.71 15.04
N ALA A 204 -1.64 14.67 15.37
CA ALA A 204 -1.51 13.44 14.61
C ALA A 204 -2.58 12.37 14.94
N GLN A 205 -3.60 12.68 15.75
CA GLN A 205 -4.66 11.74 16.08
C GLN A 205 -5.55 11.46 14.86
N MET A 206 -5.21 10.41 14.13
CA MET A 206 -6.03 9.86 13.06
C MET A 206 -7.37 9.35 13.60
N SER A 207 -8.43 9.52 12.79
CA SER A 207 -9.72 8.88 13.05
C SER A 207 -9.56 7.34 13.11
N PRO A 208 -10.45 6.62 13.80
CA PRO A 208 -10.39 5.16 13.87
C PRO A 208 -10.34 4.49 12.48
N VAL A 209 -11.09 5.04 11.53
CA VAL A 209 -11.09 4.60 10.13
C VAL A 209 -9.76 4.87 9.44
N ALA A 210 -9.20 6.09 9.56
CA ALA A 210 -7.91 6.43 8.96
C ALA A 210 -6.77 5.56 9.55
N ARG A 211 -6.82 5.26 10.85
CA ARG A 211 -5.89 4.36 11.52
C ARG A 211 -5.99 2.92 10.99
N ALA A 212 -7.21 2.46 10.69
CA ALA A 212 -7.45 1.16 10.09
C ALA A 212 -6.89 1.06 8.68
N VAL A 213 -7.15 2.07 7.84
CA VAL A 213 -6.62 2.14 6.48
C VAL A 213 -5.09 2.21 6.48
N ALA A 214 -4.49 3.06 7.31
CA ALA A 214 -3.04 3.16 7.42
C ALA A 214 -2.40 1.83 7.88
N SER A 215 -3.03 1.13 8.83
CA SER A 215 -2.60 -0.18 9.28
C SER A 215 -2.70 -1.23 8.17
N ALA A 216 -3.81 -1.27 7.43
CA ALA A 216 -3.98 -2.19 6.29
C ALA A 216 -2.90 -1.96 5.23
N ILE A 217 -2.59 -0.70 4.91
CA ILE A 217 -1.52 -0.34 3.97
C ILE A 217 -0.16 -0.83 4.49
N GLY A 218 0.18 -0.52 5.75
CA GLY A 218 1.43 -0.95 6.37
C GLY A 218 1.62 -2.47 6.35
N TRP A 219 0.60 -3.23 6.74
CA TRP A 219 0.63 -4.69 6.68
C TRP A 219 0.66 -5.24 5.26
N SER A 220 0.03 -4.57 4.30
CA SER A 220 0.11 -4.95 2.89
C SER A 220 1.53 -4.79 2.36
N VAL A 221 2.18 -3.66 2.64
CA VAL A 221 3.59 -3.44 2.29
C VAL A 221 4.49 -4.48 2.94
N LEU A 222 4.29 -4.76 4.23
CA LEU A 222 5.05 -5.79 4.95
C LEU A 222 4.83 -7.19 4.34
N LEU A 223 3.59 -7.56 4.03
CA LEU A 223 3.25 -8.85 3.42
C LEU A 223 3.91 -9.01 2.05
N LEU A 224 3.86 -7.96 1.22
CA LEU A 224 4.48 -7.99 -0.11
C LEU A 224 6.00 -8.10 0.00
N TRP A 225 6.62 -7.40 0.95
CA TRP A 225 8.04 -7.54 1.24
C TRP A 225 8.37 -8.96 1.75
N TRP A 226 7.61 -9.47 2.72
CA TRP A 226 7.81 -10.79 3.33
C TRP A 226 7.68 -11.93 2.31
N THR A 227 6.74 -11.81 1.37
CA THR A 227 6.54 -12.79 0.29
C THR A 227 7.51 -12.64 -0.88
N GLY A 228 8.33 -11.59 -0.89
CA GLY A 228 9.24 -11.29 -1.99
C GLY A 228 8.56 -10.69 -3.23
N LEU A 229 7.26 -10.36 -3.16
CA LEU A 229 6.53 -9.65 -4.21
C LEU A 229 6.96 -8.18 -4.30
N LEU A 230 7.31 -7.56 -3.17
CA LEU A 230 7.99 -6.28 -3.12
C LEU A 230 9.50 -6.52 -3.12
N GLN A 231 10.09 -6.49 -4.31
CA GLN A 231 11.52 -6.74 -4.55
C GLN A 231 12.38 -5.53 -4.12
N ILE A 232 12.31 -5.13 -2.85
CA ILE A 232 13.32 -4.21 -2.31
C ILE A 232 14.55 -5.04 -1.99
N ARG A 233 15.31 -5.43 -3.03
CA ARG A 233 16.64 -5.97 -2.76
C ARG A 233 17.47 -4.81 -2.23
N PRO A 234 17.99 -4.97 -1.01
CA PRO A 234 18.41 -6.27 -0.46
C PRO A 234 17.94 -6.50 0.97
N ILE A 235 16.70 -6.12 1.25
CA ILE A 235 16.10 -6.14 2.59
C ILE A 235 15.60 -7.56 2.93
N GLN A 236 16.03 -8.62 2.25
CA GLN A 236 15.53 -9.97 2.55
C GLN A 236 16.25 -10.52 3.80
N PRO A 237 15.53 -11.12 4.77
CA PRO A 237 16.11 -11.59 6.05
C PRO A 237 17.34 -12.50 5.91
N GLU A 238 17.40 -13.27 4.82
CA GLU A 238 18.47 -14.21 4.50
C GLU A 238 19.78 -13.52 4.07
N GLU A 239 19.70 -12.30 3.53
CA GLU A 239 20.85 -11.53 3.02
C GLU A 239 21.55 -10.68 4.11
N TRP A 240 20.96 -10.55 5.31
CA TRP A 240 21.50 -9.70 6.39
C TRP A 240 22.59 -10.35 7.24
N ALA A 241 23.08 -11.52 6.85
CA ALA A 241 23.54 -12.46 7.86
C ALA A 241 24.98 -12.96 7.66
N GLY A 242 25.84 -12.54 8.59
CA GLY A 242 27.22 -13.02 8.75
C GLY A 242 27.40 -13.91 9.98
N VAL A 243 28.59 -14.50 10.11
CA VAL A 243 29.00 -15.21 11.33
C VAL A 243 29.48 -14.18 12.35
N VAL A 244 28.83 -14.13 13.51
CA VAL A 244 29.21 -13.24 14.63
C VAL A 244 29.45 -14.12 15.85
N ASP A 245 30.61 -13.99 16.49
CA ASP A 245 31.01 -14.76 17.67
C ASP A 245 30.91 -16.29 17.50
N GLY A 246 31.23 -16.79 16.30
CA GLY A 246 31.13 -18.22 15.97
C GLY A 246 29.70 -18.73 15.74
N VAL A 247 28.69 -17.87 15.84
CA VAL A 247 27.28 -18.19 15.55
C VAL A 247 26.94 -17.75 14.13
N ASN A 248 26.44 -18.68 13.32
CA ASN A 248 25.97 -18.38 11.96
C ASN A 248 24.50 -17.93 11.99
N TYR A 249 24.30 -16.62 12.17
CA TYR A 249 22.97 -16.02 12.19
C TYR A 249 22.23 -16.14 10.86
N GLY A 250 22.94 -16.33 9.74
CA GLY A 250 22.30 -16.51 8.43
C GLY A 250 21.58 -17.82 8.30
N ARG A 251 22.20 -18.90 8.77
CA ARG A 251 21.53 -20.19 8.84
C ARG A 251 20.32 -20.14 9.78
N ILE A 252 20.48 -19.54 10.96
CA ILE A 252 19.41 -19.40 11.95
C ILE A 252 18.23 -18.61 11.36
N LEU A 253 18.49 -17.43 10.79
CA LEU A 253 17.45 -16.58 10.19
C LEU A 253 16.76 -17.26 9.00
N GLY A 254 17.49 -17.98 8.15
CA GLY A 254 16.90 -18.74 7.04
C GLY A 254 15.97 -19.86 7.51
N GLU A 255 16.41 -20.65 8.50
CA GLU A 255 15.57 -21.70 9.10
C GLU A 255 14.33 -21.13 9.79
N MET A 256 14.49 -20.01 10.52
CA MET A 256 13.36 -19.30 11.14
C MET A 256 12.40 -18.75 10.10
N PHE A 257 12.91 -18.13 9.04
CA PHE A 257 12.11 -17.55 7.97
C PHE A 257 11.29 -18.64 7.27
N ALA A 258 11.92 -19.78 6.93
CA ALA A 258 11.22 -20.92 6.33
C ALA A 258 10.11 -21.47 7.24
N ALA A 259 10.37 -21.60 8.56
CA ALA A 259 9.38 -22.08 9.52
C ALA A 259 8.24 -21.07 9.77
N ALA A 260 8.56 -19.78 9.80
CA ALA A 260 7.62 -18.70 10.07
C ALA A 260 6.88 -18.20 8.82
N TYR A 261 7.28 -18.62 7.61
CA TYR A 261 6.79 -18.07 6.35
C TYR A 261 5.27 -18.06 6.28
N TRP A 262 4.64 -19.24 6.34
CA TRP A 262 3.19 -19.38 6.24
C TRP A 262 2.43 -18.79 7.43
N PRO A 263 2.85 -19.02 8.69
CA PRO A 263 2.22 -18.37 9.84
C PRO A 263 2.19 -16.83 9.74
N VAL A 264 3.29 -16.20 9.31
CA VAL A 264 3.38 -14.74 9.16
C VAL A 264 2.52 -14.25 7.99
N VAL A 265 2.51 -14.97 6.86
CA VAL A 265 1.62 -14.66 5.72
C VAL A 265 0.16 -14.71 6.16
N LEU A 266 -0.25 -15.78 6.83
CA LEU A 266 -1.63 -15.93 7.33
C LEU A 266 -1.99 -14.81 8.31
N PHE A 267 -1.10 -14.52 9.27
CA PHE A 267 -1.29 -13.42 10.21
C PHE A 267 -1.50 -12.09 9.50
N ALA A 268 -0.63 -11.76 8.54
CA ALA A 268 -0.69 -10.51 7.81
C ALA A 268 -1.95 -10.40 6.94
N VAL A 269 -2.34 -11.46 6.22
CA VAL A 269 -3.58 -11.50 5.43
C VAL A 269 -4.80 -11.30 6.32
N CYS A 270 -4.89 -12.03 7.43
CA CYS A 270 -5.97 -11.87 8.41
C CYS A 270 -6.00 -10.45 8.99
N ARG A 271 -4.82 -9.87 9.27
CA ARG A 271 -4.70 -8.51 9.81
C ARG A 271 -5.17 -7.45 8.83
N ILE A 272 -4.76 -7.55 7.56
CA ILE A 272 -5.20 -6.65 6.48
C ILE A 272 -6.72 -6.76 6.30
N GLY A 273 -7.26 -7.97 6.21
CA GLY A 273 -8.69 -8.20 6.07
C GLY A 273 -9.49 -7.59 7.23
N PHE A 274 -9.02 -7.80 8.48
CA PHE A 274 -9.64 -7.19 9.66
C PHE A 274 -9.57 -5.66 9.65
N ASP A 275 -8.43 -5.08 9.27
CA ASP A 275 -8.29 -3.62 9.19
C ASP A 275 -9.19 -3.00 8.10
N LEU A 276 -9.36 -3.68 6.96
CA LEU A 276 -10.32 -3.28 5.92
C LEU A 276 -11.77 -3.37 6.42
N LEU A 277 -12.14 -4.46 7.10
CA LEU A 277 -13.46 -4.59 7.73
C LEU A 277 -13.72 -3.49 8.75
N ARG A 278 -12.72 -3.11 9.54
CA ARG A 278 -12.79 -2.00 10.51
C ARG A 278 -12.96 -0.65 9.82
N ALA A 279 -12.29 -0.44 8.68
CA ALA A 279 -12.42 0.77 7.88
C ALA A 279 -13.85 0.91 7.31
N ILE A 280 -14.45 -0.18 6.83
CA ILE A 280 -15.81 -0.22 6.28
C ILE A 280 -16.87 -0.03 7.38
N SER A 281 -16.67 -0.65 8.55
CA SER A 281 -17.63 -0.64 9.66
C SER A 281 -17.61 0.64 10.51
N GLY A 282 -16.84 1.67 10.12
CA GLY A 282 -16.84 2.96 10.80
C GLY A 282 -16.16 2.97 12.18
N GLY A 283 -15.29 1.98 12.48
CA GLY A 283 -14.47 2.02 13.69
C GLY A 283 -15.19 1.64 14.99
N ASN A 284 -16.01 0.59 14.99
CA ASN A 284 -16.61 0.05 16.21
C ASN A 284 -15.53 -0.30 17.26
N VAL A 285 -15.62 0.33 18.43
CA VAL A 285 -14.62 0.23 19.52
C VAL A 285 -14.51 -1.20 20.04
N ARG A 286 -15.63 -1.93 20.16
CA ARG A 286 -15.63 -3.31 20.68
C ARG A 286 -15.02 -4.28 19.68
N LEU A 287 -15.36 -4.14 18.40
CA LEU A 287 -14.75 -4.93 17.32
C LEU A 287 -13.24 -4.70 17.27
N THR A 288 -12.82 -3.43 17.37
CA THR A 288 -11.40 -3.05 17.39
C THR A 288 -10.67 -3.67 18.58
N ALA A 289 -11.25 -3.60 19.77
CA ALA A 289 -10.66 -4.17 20.98
C ALA A 289 -10.54 -5.70 20.88
N ALA A 290 -11.57 -6.38 20.38
CA ALA A 290 -11.53 -7.84 20.17
C ALA A 290 -10.42 -8.25 19.19
N GLY A 291 -10.28 -7.52 18.08
CA GLY A 291 -9.19 -7.74 17.13
C GLY A 291 -7.82 -7.48 17.74
N ASP A 292 -7.63 -6.36 18.45
CA ASP A 292 -6.36 -6.04 19.12
C ASP A 292 -5.93 -7.12 20.13
N ILE A 293 -6.89 -7.74 20.83
CA ILE A 293 -6.63 -8.89 21.72
C ILE A 293 -6.20 -10.10 20.89
N LEU A 294 -6.96 -10.47 19.86
CA LEU A 294 -6.69 -11.66 19.04
C LEU A 294 -5.33 -11.58 18.33
N PHE A 295 -5.05 -10.46 17.66
CA PHE A 295 -3.77 -10.24 16.99
C PHE A 295 -2.62 -10.07 18.00
N GLY A 296 -2.88 -9.48 19.17
CA GLY A 296 -1.90 -9.41 20.25
C GLY A 296 -1.53 -10.79 20.79
N MET A 297 -2.50 -11.68 20.99
CA MET A 297 -2.25 -13.07 21.42
C MET A 297 -1.46 -13.86 20.37
N ALA A 298 -1.81 -13.72 19.09
CA ALA A 298 -1.09 -14.36 18.01
C ALA A 298 0.36 -13.83 17.87
N ALA A 299 0.57 -12.52 18.04
CA ALA A 299 1.91 -11.94 18.08
C ALA A 299 2.72 -12.43 19.29
N ALA A 300 2.10 -12.44 20.49
CA ALA A 300 2.72 -12.95 21.70
C ALA A 300 3.11 -14.43 21.57
N TRP A 301 2.27 -15.25 20.94
CA TRP A 301 2.59 -16.63 20.59
C TRP A 301 3.82 -16.72 19.67
N GLY A 302 3.89 -15.88 18.63
CA GLY A 302 5.06 -15.80 17.76
C GLY A 302 6.35 -15.48 18.53
N VAL A 303 6.29 -14.54 19.48
CA VAL A 303 7.44 -14.20 20.33
C VAL A 303 7.82 -15.36 21.26
N LEU A 304 6.85 -16.06 21.84
CA LEU A 304 7.10 -17.27 22.65
C LEU A 304 7.73 -18.38 21.81
N TRP A 305 7.31 -18.54 20.56
CA TRP A 305 7.93 -19.47 19.64
C TRP A 305 9.39 -19.13 19.37
N ILE A 306 9.72 -17.85 19.16
CA ILE A 306 11.11 -17.40 19.06
C ILE A 306 11.90 -17.79 20.31
N TRP A 307 11.33 -17.56 21.50
CA TRP A 307 12.00 -17.81 22.77
C TRP A 307 12.24 -19.30 23.08
N PHE A 308 11.26 -20.17 22.85
CA PHE A 308 11.30 -21.57 23.33
C PHE A 308 11.58 -22.62 22.26
N TRP A 309 11.20 -22.39 21.01
CA TRP A 309 11.13 -23.45 20.00
C TRP A 309 11.85 -23.11 18.69
N SER A 310 12.27 -21.87 18.49
CA SER A 310 12.99 -21.47 17.28
C SER A 310 14.47 -21.87 17.32
N THR A 311 15.12 -21.86 16.16
CA THR A 311 16.55 -22.11 16.00
C THR A 311 17.42 -21.02 16.64
N LEU A 312 16.84 -19.87 16.96
CA LEU A 312 17.49 -18.80 17.73
C LEU A 312 17.43 -19.05 19.26
N SER A 313 16.50 -19.89 19.74
CA SER A 313 16.30 -20.16 21.17
C SER A 313 17.59 -20.53 21.91
N PRO A 314 18.45 -21.45 21.42
CA PRO A 314 19.67 -21.84 22.15
C PRO A 314 20.66 -20.68 22.38
N VAL A 315 20.57 -19.64 21.56
CA VAL A 315 21.46 -18.46 21.63
C VAL A 315 20.93 -17.46 22.65
N ILE A 316 19.62 -17.20 22.64
CA ILE A 316 19.01 -16.10 23.40
C ILE A 316 18.38 -16.54 24.73
N TRP A 317 18.01 -17.81 24.87
CA TRP A 317 17.24 -18.29 26.02
C TRP A 317 18.07 -18.27 27.31
N VAL A 318 17.40 -17.92 28.42
CA VAL A 318 17.93 -17.97 29.78
C VAL A 318 16.89 -18.59 30.70
N GLY A 319 17.34 -19.41 31.64
CA GLY A 319 16.46 -20.17 32.52
C GLY A 319 16.03 -19.40 33.76
N THR A 320 16.78 -18.36 34.15
CA THR A 320 16.55 -17.60 35.38
C THR A 320 16.69 -16.09 35.19
N ALA A 321 16.07 -15.34 36.11
CA ALA A 321 16.20 -13.88 36.14
C ALA A 321 17.63 -13.40 36.47
N THR A 322 18.38 -14.19 37.23
CA THR A 322 19.79 -13.92 37.55
C THR A 322 20.67 -14.05 36.30
N GLU A 323 20.50 -15.12 35.51
CA GLU A 323 21.23 -15.29 34.24
C GLU A 323 20.90 -14.17 33.24
N PHE A 324 19.64 -13.74 33.19
CA PHE A 324 19.23 -12.61 32.38
C PHE A 324 19.97 -11.32 32.79
N TYR A 325 19.95 -11.00 34.09
CA TYR A 325 20.61 -9.82 34.62
C TYR A 325 22.12 -9.85 34.38
N ASP A 326 22.76 -11.00 34.59
CA ASP A 326 24.20 -11.17 34.38
C ASP A 326 24.59 -10.95 32.91
N ARG A 327 23.82 -11.50 31.95
CA ARG A 327 24.06 -11.23 30.52
C ARG A 327 23.92 -9.75 30.17
N VAL A 328 22.85 -9.10 30.65
CA VAL A 328 22.62 -7.67 30.39
C VAL A 328 23.71 -6.80 31.00
N ARG A 329 24.15 -7.11 32.24
CA ARG A 329 25.23 -6.40 32.91
C ARG A 329 26.55 -6.52 32.14
N LEU A 330 26.89 -7.74 31.72
CA LEU A 330 28.11 -8.01 30.96
C LEU A 330 28.16 -7.29 29.61
N LEU A 331 27.00 -7.02 28.99
CA LEU A 331 26.89 -6.22 27.76
C LEU A 331 27.42 -4.78 27.95
N PHE A 332 27.29 -4.21 29.15
CA PHE A 332 27.70 -2.83 29.44
C PHE A 332 29.07 -2.72 30.12
N GLU A 333 29.64 -3.83 30.62
CA GLU A 333 30.88 -3.82 31.42
C GLU A 333 32.15 -4.27 30.65
N ARG A 334 32.06 -4.90 29.46
CA ARG A 334 33.23 -5.46 28.73
C ARG A 334 33.69 -4.64 27.51
N GLU A 335 35.02 -4.54 27.31
CA GLU A 335 35.65 -4.01 26.09
C GLU A 335 35.57 -4.99 24.89
N ASP A 336 35.58 -6.31 25.13
CA ASP A 336 35.44 -7.33 24.08
C ASP A 336 33.97 -7.74 23.87
N HIS A 337 33.44 -7.56 22.65
CA HIS A 337 32.01 -7.70 22.31
C HIS A 337 31.49 -9.14 22.09
N VAL A 338 32.22 -10.16 22.54
CA VAL A 338 31.85 -11.57 22.31
C VAL A 338 30.55 -11.94 23.01
N GLY A 339 29.51 -12.29 22.24
CA GLY A 339 28.16 -12.63 22.72
C GLY A 339 27.23 -11.42 22.89
N GLY A 340 27.66 -10.21 22.49
CA GLY A 340 26.87 -8.99 22.61
C GLY A 340 25.58 -9.04 21.80
N LEU A 341 25.65 -9.53 20.56
CA LEU A 341 24.48 -9.64 19.67
C LEU A 341 23.41 -10.59 20.22
N ALA A 342 23.82 -11.74 20.76
CA ALA A 342 22.91 -12.70 21.39
C ALA A 342 22.16 -12.08 22.58
N THR A 343 22.86 -11.29 23.39
CA THR A 343 22.28 -10.59 24.53
C THR A 343 21.30 -9.50 24.10
N ILE A 344 21.64 -8.74 23.06
CA ILE A 344 20.73 -7.73 22.47
C ILE A 344 19.45 -8.39 21.95
N LEU A 345 19.58 -9.50 21.19
CA LEU A 345 18.43 -10.23 20.68
C LEU A 345 17.56 -10.81 21.79
N MET A 346 18.16 -11.33 22.87
CA MET A 346 17.45 -11.77 24.07
C MET A 346 16.59 -10.63 24.66
N VAL A 347 17.19 -9.47 24.90
CA VAL A 347 16.48 -8.29 25.45
C VAL A 347 15.34 -7.85 24.53
N VAL A 348 15.57 -7.83 23.21
CA VAL A 348 14.55 -7.47 22.22
C VAL A 348 13.36 -8.42 22.27
N VAL A 349 13.59 -9.73 22.36
CA VAL A 349 12.51 -10.74 22.41
C VAL A 349 11.71 -10.63 23.72
N VAL A 350 12.38 -10.46 24.87
CA VAL A 350 11.69 -10.25 26.16
C VAL A 350 10.85 -8.97 26.13
N TRP A 351 11.41 -7.87 25.61
CA TRP A 351 10.70 -6.60 25.50
C TRP A 351 9.52 -6.67 24.53
N ALA A 352 9.69 -7.33 23.38
CA ALA A 352 8.62 -7.56 22.42
C ALA A 352 7.43 -8.29 23.07
N PHE A 353 7.70 -9.33 23.87
CA PHE A 353 6.65 -10.04 24.61
C PHE A 353 5.92 -9.11 25.59
N ALA A 354 6.66 -8.32 26.37
CA ALA A 354 6.07 -7.36 27.31
C ALA A 354 5.18 -6.31 26.62
N VAL A 355 5.60 -5.82 25.44
CA VAL A 355 4.81 -4.90 24.61
C VAL A 355 3.50 -5.55 24.16
N GLU A 356 3.53 -6.81 23.72
CA GLU A 356 2.32 -7.52 23.32
C GLU A 356 1.37 -7.76 24.50
N VAL A 357 1.88 -8.15 25.67
CA VAL A 357 1.07 -8.27 26.90
C VAL A 357 0.41 -6.93 27.26
N ALA A 358 1.19 -5.84 27.25
CA ALA A 358 0.66 -4.51 27.53
C ALA A 358 -0.39 -4.05 26.49
N ARG A 359 -0.27 -4.49 25.23
CA ARG A 359 -1.25 -4.22 24.18
C ARG A 359 -2.54 -4.98 24.44
N ILE A 360 -2.46 -6.28 24.77
CA ILE A 360 -3.60 -7.14 25.09
C ILE A 360 -4.36 -6.58 26.31
N VAL A 361 -3.65 -6.24 27.39
CA VAL A 361 -4.26 -5.67 28.61
C VAL A 361 -4.99 -4.36 28.30
N ARG A 362 -4.37 -3.45 27.54
CA ARG A 362 -5.01 -2.19 27.12
C ARG A 362 -6.22 -2.42 26.21
N ALA A 363 -6.20 -3.44 25.38
CA ALA A 363 -7.34 -3.80 24.54
C ALA A 363 -8.48 -4.42 25.36
N ALA A 364 -8.18 -5.30 26.32
CA ALA A 364 -9.15 -5.86 27.25
C ALA A 364 -9.84 -4.77 28.10
N ALA A 365 -9.07 -3.81 28.62
CA ALA A 365 -9.62 -2.67 29.35
C ALA A 365 -10.59 -1.85 28.48
N ARG A 366 -10.24 -1.59 27.21
CA ARG A 366 -11.13 -0.90 26.25
C ARG A 366 -12.41 -1.68 25.96
N LEU A 367 -12.35 -3.01 25.89
CA LEU A 367 -13.50 -3.87 25.66
C LEU A 367 -14.51 -3.77 26.83
N ILE A 368 -14.01 -3.74 28.06
CA ILE A 368 -14.83 -3.66 29.29
C ILE A 368 -15.44 -2.26 29.46
N VAL A 369 -14.65 -1.20 29.26
CA VAL A 369 -15.07 0.20 29.52
C VAL A 369 -15.94 0.79 28.40
N GLY A 370 -15.83 0.27 27.17
CA GLY A 370 -16.66 0.69 26.04
C GLY A 370 -16.39 2.11 25.50
N ARG A 371 -15.33 2.79 25.94
CA ARG A 371 -14.87 4.08 25.41
C ARG A 371 -13.36 4.03 25.15
N GLU A 372 -12.87 4.78 24.15
CA GLU A 372 -11.44 5.08 24.05
C GLU A 372 -11.05 5.88 25.30
N THR A 373 -10.37 5.25 26.26
CA THR A 373 -9.73 5.96 27.37
C THR A 373 -8.75 6.95 26.76
N LYS A 374 -9.05 8.24 26.84
CA LYS A 374 -8.09 9.30 26.53
C LYS A 374 -6.86 9.04 27.39
N ALA A 375 -5.73 8.74 26.74
CA ALA A 375 -4.46 8.61 27.44
C ALA A 375 -4.22 9.91 28.22
N ALA A 376 -4.14 9.79 29.55
CA ALA A 376 -3.56 10.83 30.40
C ALA A 376 -2.10 11.06 29.99
#